data_AF-A0A9E0LFG2-F1
#
_entry.id   AF-A0A9E0LFG2-F1
#
_cell.length_a   1.000
_cell.length_b   1.000
_cell.length_c   1.000
_cell.angle_alpha   90.00
_cell.angle_beta   90.00
_cell.angle_gamma   90.00
#
_symmetry.space_group_name_H-M   'P 1'
#
loop_
_entity.id
_entity.type
_entity.pdbx_description
1 polymer ?
#
loop_
_entity_poly.entity_id
_entity_poly.type
_entity_poly.pdbx_seq_one_letter_code
_entity_poly.pdbx_strand_id
1 'polypeptide(L)'
;MLDFVVVPVRWMMAQEIVNNYARKLAMCETLSQSYATMEADPSLKVLLQNIGGVDVKSIDLHVKISRTSTLKSETESYIVSQPGRIPAAWLPSADNQSRLFSLELSVQSNMYPTVLMPGFILSVPGITAPIPMIVTASHEWGNLGRNPRTGNYFINE
;
A
#
# COMPACT_ATOMS: atom_id res chain seq x y z
N MET A 1 -21.35 23.31 16.44
CA MET A 1 -21.45 21.97 15.84
C MET A 1 -20.08 21.32 15.94
N LEU A 2 -19.99 20.10 16.46
CA LEU A 2 -18.74 19.33 16.37
C LEU A 2 -18.61 18.77 14.95
N ASP A 3 -17.52 19.09 14.26
CA ASP A 3 -17.23 18.65 12.89
C ASP A 3 -16.75 17.18 12.83
N PHE A 4 -17.62 16.25 13.23
CA PHE A 4 -17.37 14.81 13.14
C PHE A 4 -17.28 14.30 11.69
N VAL A 5 -17.87 15.02 10.74
CA VAL A 5 -17.95 14.63 9.31
C VAL A 5 -16.59 14.71 8.61
N VAL A 6 -15.63 15.45 9.16
CA VAL A 6 -14.38 15.74 8.46
C VAL A 6 -13.43 14.54 8.43
N VAL A 7 -13.41 13.70 9.47
CA VAL A 7 -12.52 12.51 9.52
C VAL A 7 -12.89 11.50 8.40
N PRO A 8 -14.16 11.07 8.23
CA PRO A 8 -14.52 10.21 7.10
C PRO A 8 -14.16 10.79 5.72
N VAL A 9 -14.37 12.10 5.51
CA VAL A 9 -14.05 12.76 4.23
C VAL A 9 -12.54 12.72 3.95
N ARG A 10 -11.73 13.05 4.95
CA ARG A 10 -10.26 12.99 4.83
C ARG A 10 -9.77 11.57 4.60
N TRP A 11 -10.39 10.59 5.25
CA TRP A 11 -10.10 9.18 5.01
C TRP A 11 -10.43 8.75 3.58
N MET A 12 -11.59 9.14 3.04
CA MET A 12 -11.95 8.84 1.65
C MET A 12 -10.95 9.48 0.67
N MET A 13 -10.55 10.74 0.91
CA MET A 13 -9.53 11.40 0.07
C MET A 13 -8.17 10.71 0.15
N ALA A 14 -7.73 10.33 1.36
CA ALA A 14 -6.48 9.62 1.57
C ALA A 14 -6.50 8.25 0.87
N GLN A 15 -7.62 7.53 0.97
CA GLN A 15 -7.82 6.25 0.28
C GLN A 15 -7.68 6.41 -1.23
N GLU A 16 -8.29 7.44 -1.83
CA GLU A 16 -8.23 7.67 -3.28
C GLU A 16 -6.81 8.05 -3.75
N ILE A 17 -6.08 8.85 -2.96
CA ILE A 17 -4.68 9.19 -3.26
C ILE A 17 -3.80 7.95 -3.20
N VAL A 18 -3.91 7.14 -2.14
CA VAL A 18 -3.12 5.91 -1.96
C VAL A 18 -3.45 4.91 -3.07
N ASN A 19 -4.72 4.76 -3.44
CA ASN A 19 -5.19 3.89 -4.51
C ASN A 19 -4.57 4.27 -5.88
N ASN A 20 -4.67 5.55 -6.26
CA ASN A 20 -4.08 6.01 -7.53
C ASN A 20 -2.55 5.86 -7.56
N TYR A 21 -1.89 6.11 -6.42
CA TYR A 21 -0.44 5.95 -6.32
C TYR A 21 0.00 4.48 -6.41
N ALA A 22 -0.69 3.59 -5.69
CA ALA A 22 -0.45 2.15 -5.76
C ALA A 22 -0.64 1.61 -7.18
N ARG A 23 -1.66 2.10 -7.90
CA ARG A 23 -1.89 1.74 -9.30
C ARG A 23 -0.73 2.17 -10.20
N LYS A 24 -0.22 3.38 -10.03
CA LYS A 24 0.94 3.88 -10.78
C LYS A 24 2.19 3.01 -10.52
N LEU A 25 2.43 2.65 -9.26
CA LEU A 25 3.57 1.80 -8.89
C LEU A 25 3.43 0.36 -9.42
N ALA A 26 2.22 -0.17 -9.52
CA ALA A 26 1.95 -1.52 -10.06
C ALA A 26 2.13 -1.61 -11.59
N MET A 27 2.18 -0.47 -12.28
CA MET A 27 2.46 -0.38 -13.73
C MET A 27 3.97 -0.32 -14.04
N CYS A 28 4.85 -0.24 -13.04
CA CYS A 28 6.28 -0.31 -13.26
C CYS A 28 6.68 -1.69 -13.80
N GLU A 29 7.77 -1.74 -14.58
CA GLU A 29 8.20 -2.99 -15.18
C GLU A 29 8.84 -3.90 -14.15
N THR A 30 9.66 -3.35 -13.26
CA THR A 30 10.37 -4.08 -12.21
C THR A 30 9.98 -3.62 -10.82
N LEU A 31 10.12 -4.53 -9.85
CA LEU A 31 9.85 -4.22 -8.45
C LEU A 31 10.86 -3.19 -7.92
N SER A 32 12.14 -3.30 -8.28
CA SER A 32 13.17 -2.29 -7.97
C SER A 32 12.81 -0.90 -8.49
N GLN A 33 12.21 -0.79 -9.68
CA GLN A 33 11.73 0.48 -10.22
C GLN A 33 10.58 1.07 -9.41
N SER A 34 9.65 0.25 -8.91
CA SER A 34 8.57 0.74 -8.03
C SER A 34 9.12 1.34 -6.73
N TYR A 35 10.09 0.67 -6.09
CA TYR A 35 10.74 1.23 -4.89
C TYR A 35 11.50 2.51 -5.21
N ALA A 36 12.29 2.53 -6.30
CA ALA A 36 13.01 3.73 -6.71
C ALA A 36 12.05 4.89 -7.03
N THR A 37 10.90 4.60 -7.65
CA THR A 37 9.86 5.60 -7.95
C THR A 37 9.23 6.13 -6.66
N MET A 38 8.96 5.26 -5.69
CA MET A 38 8.41 5.66 -4.38
C MET A 38 9.42 6.50 -3.57
N GLU A 39 10.70 6.13 -3.59
CA GLU A 39 11.76 6.87 -2.89
C GLU A 39 12.07 8.22 -3.54
N ALA A 40 12.05 8.28 -4.87
CA ALA A 40 12.33 9.50 -5.62
C ALA A 40 11.18 10.52 -5.58
N ASP A 41 9.95 10.09 -5.30
CA ASP A 41 8.76 10.92 -5.42
C ASP A 41 8.10 11.17 -4.04
N PRO A 42 8.46 12.27 -3.34
CA PRO A 42 7.84 12.64 -2.08
C PRO A 42 6.36 13.07 -2.25
N SER A 43 5.82 13.08 -3.48
CA SER A 43 4.46 13.58 -3.74
C SER A 43 3.39 12.84 -2.94
N LEU A 44 3.52 11.54 -2.67
CA LEU A 44 2.50 10.82 -1.91
C LEU A 44 2.35 11.39 -0.50
N LYS A 45 3.46 11.58 0.22
CA LYS A 45 3.45 12.15 1.57
C LYS A 45 2.92 13.60 1.56
N VAL A 46 3.34 14.39 0.58
CA VAL A 46 2.91 15.80 0.44
C VAL A 46 1.41 15.88 0.11
N LEU A 47 0.92 15.06 -0.82
CA LEU A 47 -0.50 15.00 -1.19
C LEU A 47 -1.38 14.62 0.00
N LEU A 48 -0.94 13.65 0.80
CA LEU A 48 -1.65 13.25 2.01
C LEU A 48 -1.64 14.36 3.07
N GLN A 49 -0.52 15.04 3.27
CA GLN A 49 -0.42 16.18 4.19
C GLN A 49 -1.30 17.37 3.74
N ASN A 50 -1.43 17.59 2.43
CA ASN A 50 -2.26 18.65 1.85
C ASN A 50 -3.77 18.46 2.08
N ILE A 51 -4.24 17.26 2.42
CA ILE A 51 -5.62 17.02 2.86
C ILE A 51 -5.93 17.82 4.14
N GLY A 52 -4.90 18.14 4.92
CA GLY A 52 -5.01 18.83 6.20
C GLY A 52 -5.40 17.88 7.32
N GLY A 53 -4.71 17.96 8.47
CA GLY A 53 -4.96 17.09 9.61
C GLY A 53 -4.62 15.62 9.38
N VAL A 54 -3.78 15.29 8.39
CA VAL A 54 -3.22 13.94 8.18
C VAL A 54 -1.72 14.00 8.43
N ASP A 55 -1.24 13.17 9.35
CA ASP A 55 0.16 13.05 9.71
C ASP A 55 0.67 11.63 9.37
N VAL A 56 1.46 11.53 8.30
CA VAL A 56 1.98 10.27 7.77
C VAL A 56 3.17 9.78 8.61
N LYS A 57 3.07 8.56 9.15
CA LYS A 57 4.10 7.90 9.97
C LYS A 57 5.02 7.01 9.15
N SER A 58 4.45 6.08 8.39
CA SER A 58 5.20 5.21 7.49
C SER A 58 4.43 5.00 6.19
N ILE A 59 5.18 4.70 5.15
CA ILE A 59 4.68 4.28 3.84
C ILE A 59 5.44 3.00 3.53
N ASP A 60 4.72 1.90 3.49
CA ASP A 60 5.26 0.56 3.32
C ASP A 60 4.75 0.00 2.00
N LEU A 61 5.67 -0.49 1.18
CA LEU A 61 5.39 -1.12 -0.10
C LEU A 61 5.80 -2.59 -0.02
N HIS A 62 4.97 -3.49 -0.51
CA HIS A 62 5.33 -4.91 -0.64
C HIS A 62 4.56 -5.57 -1.78
N VAL A 63 5.11 -6.66 -2.31
CA VAL A 63 4.38 -7.54 -3.21
C VAL A 63 3.77 -8.68 -2.42
N LYS A 64 2.47 -8.87 -2.57
CA LYS A 64 1.72 -9.99 -2.05
C LYS A 64 1.47 -10.99 -3.19
N ILE A 65 1.92 -12.22 -2.99
CA ILE A 65 1.68 -13.32 -3.91
C ILE A 65 0.65 -14.22 -3.27
N SER A 66 -0.52 -14.36 -3.86
CA SER A 66 -1.55 -15.29 -3.39
C SER A 66 -1.72 -16.46 -4.34
N ARG A 67 -1.90 -17.65 -3.78
CA ARG A 67 -2.28 -18.86 -4.52
C ARG A 67 -3.52 -19.47 -3.89
N THR A 68 -4.49 -19.83 -4.71
CA THR A 68 -5.71 -20.49 -4.26
C THR A 68 -5.52 -22.00 -4.43
N SER A 69 -5.41 -22.73 -3.32
CA SER A 69 -5.35 -24.19 -3.38
C SER A 69 -6.75 -24.77 -3.50
N THR A 70 -7.03 -25.46 -4.61
CA THR A 70 -8.31 -26.16 -4.84
C THR A 70 -8.56 -27.30 -3.85
N LEU A 71 -7.52 -27.78 -3.16
CA LEU A 71 -7.58 -28.92 -2.25
C LEU A 71 -7.86 -28.54 -0.79
N LYS A 72 -7.65 -27.28 -0.39
CA LYS A 72 -7.73 -26.87 1.03
C LYS A 72 -8.68 -25.71 1.32
N SER A 73 -9.29 -25.08 0.31
CA SER A 73 -10.07 -23.82 0.49
C SER A 73 -9.31 -22.71 1.23
N GLU A 74 -7.99 -22.84 1.38
CA GLU A 74 -7.12 -21.86 2.03
C GLU A 74 -6.35 -21.11 0.95
N THR A 75 -6.43 -19.78 1.01
CA THR A 75 -5.60 -18.89 0.21
C THR A 75 -4.28 -18.73 0.93
N GLU A 76 -3.24 -19.34 0.38
CA GLU A 76 -1.89 -19.10 0.89
C GLU A 76 -1.37 -17.79 0.30
N SER A 77 -0.72 -16.98 1.14
CA SER A 77 -0.13 -15.72 0.71
C SER A 77 1.32 -15.60 1.18
N TYR A 78 2.15 -14.99 0.33
CA TYR A 78 3.55 -14.70 0.60
C TYR A 78 3.83 -13.22 0.38
N ILE A 79 4.49 -12.58 1.34
CA ILE A 79 4.80 -11.15 1.30
C ILE A 79 6.28 -10.98 0.98
N VAL A 80 6.54 -10.12 -0.01
CA VAL A 80 7.86 -9.81 -0.53
C VAL A 80 8.10 -8.32 -0.33
N SER A 81 8.96 -8.00 0.62
CA SER A 81 9.31 -6.62 0.99
C SER A 81 10.61 -6.13 0.36
N GLN A 82 11.26 -6.95 -0.49
CA GLN A 82 12.55 -6.63 -1.10
C GLN A 82 12.68 -7.21 -2.52
N PRO A 83 13.29 -6.48 -3.47
CA PRO A 83 13.66 -7.01 -4.78
C PRO A 83 14.56 -8.24 -4.72
N GLY A 84 14.44 -9.12 -5.72
CA GLY A 84 15.24 -10.36 -5.83
C GLY A 84 15.04 -11.42 -4.74
N ARG A 85 14.05 -11.26 -3.84
CA ARG A 85 13.81 -12.16 -2.70
C ARG A 85 12.60 -13.07 -2.86
N ILE A 86 12.02 -13.17 -4.06
CA ILE A 86 10.91 -14.10 -4.31
C ILE A 86 11.46 -15.53 -4.41
N PRO A 87 11.04 -16.46 -3.55
CA PRO A 87 11.51 -17.84 -3.64
C PRO A 87 11.06 -18.48 -4.96
N ALA A 88 11.88 -19.36 -5.52
CA ALA A 88 11.59 -20.01 -6.80
C ALA A 88 10.24 -20.73 -6.84
N ALA A 89 9.78 -21.27 -5.70
CA ALA A 89 8.48 -21.91 -5.54
C ALA A 89 7.27 -20.96 -5.67
N TRP A 90 7.50 -19.65 -5.60
CA TRP A 90 6.48 -18.60 -5.72
C TRP A 90 6.56 -17.84 -7.05
N LEU A 91 7.50 -18.20 -7.93
CA LEU A 91 7.60 -17.62 -9.26
C LEU A 91 6.50 -18.15 -10.20
N PRO A 92 6.12 -17.39 -11.25
CA PRO A 92 5.04 -17.78 -12.16
C PRO A 92 5.18 -19.17 -12.80
N SER A 93 6.41 -19.67 -13.01
CA SER A 93 6.66 -20.96 -13.66
C SER A 93 6.78 -22.17 -12.75
N ALA A 94 6.60 -22.04 -11.43
CA ALA A 94 7.01 -23.10 -10.50
C ALA A 94 6.16 -24.39 -10.59
N ASP A 95 4.86 -24.31 -10.88
CA ASP A 95 3.95 -25.46 -10.71
C ASP A 95 2.62 -25.37 -11.50
N ASN A 96 2.53 -24.55 -12.56
CA ASN A 96 1.28 -24.32 -13.35
C ASN A 96 0.05 -23.89 -12.53
N GLN A 97 0.21 -23.52 -11.25
CA GLN A 97 -0.89 -22.99 -10.45
C GLN A 97 -1.09 -21.51 -10.73
N SER A 98 -2.35 -21.08 -10.78
CA SER A 98 -2.70 -19.66 -10.88
C SER A 98 -2.23 -18.94 -9.62
N ARG A 99 -1.33 -17.97 -9.81
CA ARG A 99 -0.84 -17.08 -8.76
C ARG A 99 -1.28 -15.66 -9.11
N LEU A 100 -1.77 -14.96 -8.12
CA LEU A 100 -2.02 -13.53 -8.22
C LEU A 100 -0.87 -12.80 -7.57
N PHE A 101 -0.22 -11.92 -8.34
CA PHE A 101 0.82 -11.03 -7.85
C PHE A 101 0.19 -9.65 -7.71
N SER A 102 0.18 -9.11 -6.50
CA SER A 102 -0.37 -7.79 -6.24
C SER A 102 0.64 -6.93 -5.52
N LEU A 103 0.81 -5.69 -5.96
CA LEU A 103 1.54 -4.68 -5.22
C LEU A 103 0.59 -4.06 -4.20
N GLU A 104 0.99 -4.09 -2.94
CA GLU A 104 0.25 -3.52 -1.85
C GLU A 104 1.04 -2.34 -1.27
N LEU A 105 0.36 -1.20 -1.20
CA LEU A 105 0.86 0.03 -0.61
C LEU A 105 0.07 0.29 0.67
N SER A 106 0.77 0.38 1.79
CA SER A 106 0.19 0.62 3.11
C SER A 106 0.73 1.92 3.67
N VAL A 107 -0.17 2.82 4.05
CA VAL A 107 0.19 4.10 4.68
C VAL A 107 -0.33 4.14 6.09
N GLN A 108 0.58 4.19 7.06
CA GLN A 108 0.24 4.40 8.46
C GLN A 108 0.21 5.91 8.72
N SER A 109 -0.91 6.41 9.23
CA SER A 109 -1.10 7.83 9.46
C SER A 109 -1.98 8.11 10.67
N ASN A 110 -1.86 9.33 11.20
CA ASN A 110 -2.74 9.86 12.23
C ASN A 110 -3.64 10.91 11.62
N MET A 111 -4.95 10.80 11.85
CA MET A 111 -5.94 11.76 11.36
C MET A 111 -6.49 12.58 12.51
N TYR A 112 -6.23 13.89 12.46
CA TYR A 112 -6.65 14.86 13.47
C TYR A 112 -8.08 15.33 13.20
N PRO A 113 -8.90 15.51 14.24
CA PRO A 113 -10.18 16.20 14.11
C PRO A 113 -9.98 17.69 13.81
N THR A 114 -10.94 18.34 13.16
CA THR A 114 -10.86 19.76 12.74
C THR A 114 -10.91 20.73 13.91
N VAL A 115 -11.63 20.38 14.97
CA VAL A 115 -11.77 21.23 16.16
C VAL A 115 -11.12 20.52 17.34
N LEU A 116 -9.90 20.94 17.69
CA LEU A 116 -9.33 20.63 18.99
C LEU A 116 -10.05 21.54 19.99
N MET A 117 -10.98 21.00 20.79
CA MET A 117 -11.63 21.77 21.84
C MET A 117 -10.58 22.10 22.93
N PRO A 118 -10.09 23.36 23.02
CA PRO A 118 -9.13 23.71 24.04
C PRO A 118 -9.87 23.75 25.39
N GLY A 119 -9.46 22.89 26.32
CA GLY A 119 -10.04 22.82 27.67
C GLY A 119 -10.68 21.48 28.05
N PHE A 120 -10.79 20.52 27.12
CA PHE A 120 -11.18 19.15 27.45
C PHE A 120 -9.96 18.37 27.94
N ILE A 121 -9.94 18.00 29.24
CA ILE A 121 -8.85 17.23 29.86
C ILE A 121 -8.85 15.77 29.39
N LEU A 122 -9.98 15.27 28.88
CA LEU A 122 -10.11 13.91 28.37
C LEU A 122 -9.77 13.84 26.88
N SER A 123 -8.70 13.13 26.56
CA SER A 123 -8.29 12.81 25.19
C SER A 123 -9.14 11.66 24.65
N VAL A 124 -10.12 11.98 23.80
CA VAL A 124 -10.98 11.02 23.11
C VAL A 124 -10.59 10.99 21.63
N PRO A 125 -10.09 9.85 21.10
CA PRO A 125 -9.75 9.72 19.69
C PRO A 125 -10.92 10.10 18.77
N GLY A 126 -10.64 10.94 17.77
CA GLY A 126 -11.63 11.44 16.81
C GLY A 126 -12.42 12.66 17.27
N ILE A 127 -12.26 13.07 18.53
CA ILE A 127 -12.94 14.23 19.11
C ILE A 127 -11.92 15.26 19.57
N THR A 128 -10.99 14.84 20.43
CA THR A 128 -9.94 15.70 21.01
C THR A 128 -8.53 15.15 20.78
N ALA A 129 -8.41 13.96 20.20
CA ALA A 129 -7.14 13.31 19.85
C ALA A 129 -7.16 12.75 18.41
N PRO A 130 -5.99 12.59 17.77
CA PRO A 130 -5.90 11.96 16.47
C PRO A 130 -6.31 10.48 16.51
N ILE A 131 -6.86 9.99 15.39
CA ILE A 131 -7.15 8.57 15.19
C ILE A 131 -6.01 7.95 14.36
N PRO A 132 -5.35 6.89 14.85
CA PRO A 132 -4.42 6.12 14.02
C PRO A 132 -5.19 5.34 12.96
N MET A 133 -4.74 5.43 11.71
CA MET A 133 -5.38 4.83 10.55
C MET A 133 -4.33 4.16 9.66
N ILE A 134 -4.71 3.04 9.08
CA ILE A 134 -3.94 2.38 8.03
C ILE A 134 -4.76 2.45 6.76
N VAL A 135 -4.20 3.08 5.74
CA VAL A 135 -4.80 3.19 4.41
C VAL A 135 -4.05 2.24 3.51
N THR A 136 -4.73 1.21 3.03
CA THR A 136 -4.13 0.18 2.17
C THR A 136 -4.77 0.20 0.79
N ALA A 137 -3.96 0.11 -0.25
CA ALA A 137 -4.40 -0.17 -1.60
C ALA A 137 -3.59 -1.31 -2.20
N SER A 138 -4.24 -2.13 -3.03
CA SER A 138 -3.63 -3.29 -3.66
C SER A 138 -4.04 -3.37 -5.12
N HIS A 139 -3.08 -3.54 -6.01
CA HIS A 139 -3.31 -3.70 -7.44
C HIS A 139 -2.51 -4.86 -8.00
N GLU A 140 -3.08 -5.55 -8.98
CA GLU A 140 -2.39 -6.60 -9.71
C GLU A 140 -1.15 -6.06 -10.41
N TRP A 141 -0.06 -6.81 -10.30
CA TRP A 141 1.21 -6.49 -10.93
C TRP A 141 1.11 -6.72 -12.44
N GLY A 142 1.36 -5.67 -13.22
CA GLY A 142 1.13 -5.70 -14.67
C GLY A 142 2.13 -6.55 -15.47
N ASN A 143 3.40 -6.63 -15.02
CA ASN A 143 4.47 -7.26 -15.78
C ASN A 143 5.01 -8.54 -15.12
N LEU A 144 4.47 -9.70 -15.54
CA LEU A 144 4.97 -11.02 -15.17
C LEU A 144 5.98 -11.61 -16.18
N GLY A 145 6.49 -10.76 -17.08
CA GLY A 145 7.45 -11.13 -18.11
C GLY A 145 8.81 -11.52 -17.54
N ARG A 146 9.65 -12.07 -18.42
CA ARG A 146 11.06 -12.33 -18.16
C ARG A 146 11.92 -11.35 -18.95
N ASN A 147 13.00 -10.90 -18.33
CA ASN A 147 14.01 -10.13 -19.03
C ASN A 147 14.70 -11.04 -20.06
N PRO A 148 14.70 -10.70 -21.35
CA PRO A 148 15.27 -11.53 -22.40
C PRO A 148 16.80 -11.65 -22.32
N ARG A 149 17.47 -10.78 -21.57
CA ARG A 149 18.92 -10.80 -21.38
C ARG A 149 19.36 -11.66 -20.20
N THR A 150 18.63 -11.62 -19.08
CA THR A 150 19.00 -12.33 -17.84
C THR A 150 18.20 -13.63 -17.64
N GLY A 151 17.04 -13.76 -18.30
CA GLY A 151 16.11 -14.86 -18.09
C GLY A 151 15.31 -14.78 -16.79
N ASN A 152 15.59 -13.78 -15.94
CA ASN A 152 14.90 -13.56 -14.67
C ASN A 152 13.55 -12.89 -14.88
N TYR A 153 12.63 -13.11 -13.94
CA TYR A 153 11.36 -12.39 -13.92
C TYR A 153 11.58 -10.94 -13.51
N PHE A 154 10.95 -9.98 -14.20
CA PHE A 154 11.06 -8.55 -13.86
C PHE A 154 10.61 -8.23 -12.42
N ILE A 155 9.64 -8.99 -11.90
CA ILE A 155 9.18 -8.85 -10.51
C ILE A 155 10.20 -9.36 -9.47
N ASN A 156 11.20 -10.13 -9.91
CA ASN A 156 12.23 -10.74 -9.06
C ASN A 156 13.66 -10.35 -9.49
N GLU A 157 13.83 -9.22 -10.17
CA GLU A 157 15.14 -8.62 -10.42
C GLU A 157 15.71 -7.90 -9.20
#